data_AF-M5TS83-F1
#
_entry.id   AF-M5TS83-F1
#
_cell.length_a   1.000
_cell.length_b   1.000
_cell.length_c   1.000
_cell.angle_alpha   90.00
_cell.angle_beta   90.00
_cell.angle_gamma   90.00
#
_symmetry.space_group_name_H-M   'P 1'
#
loop_
_entity.id
_entity.type
_entity.pdbx_description
1 polymer ?
#
loop_
_entity_poly.entity_id
_entity_poly.type
_entity_poly.pdbx_seq_one_letter_code
_entity_poly.pdbx_strand_id
1 'polypeptide(L)'
;MRPSKKITIRFNVMLILFSTCYGIFNFALSDAAKGISLEGIILTSLVDMVRFLVVMFLVAYFVREFWNRLIADIFAIRMLEYREAIAIVVVMGIIAA
;
A
#
# COMPACT_ATOMS: atom_id res chain seq x y z
N MET A 1 27.04 7.59 -10.83
CA MET A 1 25.64 8.02 -10.66
C MET A 1 25.34 8.16 -9.18
N ARG A 2 24.92 9.33 -8.69
CA ARG A 2 24.43 9.44 -7.31
C ARG A 2 23.06 8.73 -7.24
N PRO A 3 22.81 7.83 -6.28
CA PRO A 3 21.50 7.21 -6.17
C PRO A 3 20.45 8.30 -5.93
N SER A 4 19.41 8.30 -6.76
CA SER A 4 18.26 9.18 -6.55
C SER A 4 17.61 8.79 -5.22
N LYS A 5 17.55 9.73 -4.26
CA LYS A 5 16.91 9.51 -2.96
C LYS A 5 15.38 9.43 -3.04
N LYS A 6 14.79 9.53 -4.24
CA LYS A 6 13.35 9.52 -4.46
C LYS A 6 12.80 8.11 -4.62
N ILE A 7 11.64 7.86 -4.04
CA ILE A 7 10.90 6.61 -4.25
C ILE A 7 10.51 6.47 -5.72
N THR A 8 10.92 5.36 -6.34
CA THR A 8 10.63 5.08 -7.74
C THR A 8 9.29 4.36 -7.89
N ILE A 9 8.71 4.42 -9.09
CA ILE A 9 7.51 3.61 -9.40
C ILE A 9 7.82 2.12 -9.20
N ARG A 10 8.99 1.67 -9.65
CA ARG A 10 9.42 0.26 -9.52
C ARG A 10 9.45 -0.18 -8.06
N PHE A 11 9.91 0.68 -7.16
CA PHE A 11 9.88 0.42 -5.72
C PHE A 11 8.45 0.24 -5.21
N ASN A 12 7.53 1.16 -5.54
CA ASN A 12 6.14 1.04 -5.12
C ASN A 12 5.46 -0.22 -5.68
N VAL A 13 5.73 -0.57 -6.94
CA VAL A 13 5.21 -1.80 -7.54
C VAL A 13 5.70 -3.02 -6.77
N MET A 14 7.00 -3.11 -6.46
CA MET A 14 7.53 -4.21 -5.66
C MET A 14 6.94 -4.25 -4.25
N LEU A 15 6.77 -3.09 -3.62
CA LEU A 15 6.22 -2.98 -2.27
C LEU A 15 4.74 -3.41 -2.22
N ILE A 16 3.95 -3.01 -3.21
CA ILE A 16 2.56 -3.44 -3.36
C ILE A 16 2.51 -4.95 -3.62
N LEU A 17 3.34 -5.49 -4.52
CA LEU A 17 3.39 -6.92 -4.79
C LEU A 17 3.73 -7.71 -3.51
N PHE A 18 4.71 -7.24 -2.74
CA PHE A 18 5.04 -7.84 -1.45
C PHE A 18 3.85 -7.84 -0.50
N SER A 19 3.18 -6.70 -0.33
CA SER A 19 2.00 -6.56 0.54
C SER A 19 0.84 -7.45 0.10
N THR A 20 0.57 -7.54 -1.21
CA THR A 20 -0.45 -8.42 -1.78
C THR A 20 -0.12 -9.89 -1.53
N CYS A 21 1.12 -10.32 -1.80
CA CYS A 21 1.55 -11.69 -1.51
C CYS A 21 1.39 -12.01 -0.03
N TYR A 22 1.86 -11.10 0.85
CA TYR A 22 1.72 -11.25 2.30
C TYR A 22 0.25 -11.44 2.72
N GLY A 23 -0.66 -10.60 2.20
CA GLY A 23 -2.10 -10.72 2.46
C GLY A 23 -2.70 -12.04 1.96
N ILE A 24 -2.34 -12.49 0.75
CA ILE A 24 -2.80 -13.77 0.20
C ILE A 24 -2.30 -14.93 1.06
N PHE A 25 -1.04 -14.93 1.49
CA PHE A 25 -0.49 -15.96 2.36
C PHE A 25 -1.21 -16.00 3.72
N ASN A 26 -1.43 -14.84 4.34
CA ASN A 26 -2.18 -14.76 5.61
C ASN A 26 -3.62 -15.25 5.46
N PHE A 27 -4.30 -14.89 4.37
CA PHE A 27 -5.66 -15.37 4.10
C PHE A 27 -5.68 -16.89 3.89
N ALA A 28 -4.77 -17.43 3.09
CA ALA A 28 -4.68 -18.87 2.83
C ALA A 28 -4.41 -19.70 4.09
N LEU A 29 -3.68 -19.13 5.07
CA LEU A 29 -3.42 -19.76 6.36
C LEU A 29 -4.54 -19.53 7.39
N SER A 30 -5.49 -18.64 7.11
CA SER A 30 -6.58 -18.32 8.03
C SER A 30 -7.67 -19.40 8.04
N ASP A 31 -8.39 -19.52 9.16
CA ASP A 31 -9.54 -20.42 9.27
C ASP A 31 -10.67 -20.06 8.29
N ALA A 32 -10.71 -18.82 7.79
CA ALA A 32 -11.69 -18.37 6.80
C ALA A 32 -11.50 -19.02 5.41
N ALA A 33 -10.32 -19.56 5.11
CA ALA A 33 -10.07 -20.28 3.87
C ALA A 33 -10.54 -21.74 3.92
N LYS A 34 -10.92 -22.26 5.10
CA LYS A 34 -11.36 -23.66 5.26
C LYS A 34 -12.75 -23.85 4.63
N GLY A 35 -12.83 -24.75 3.66
CA GLY A 35 -14.10 -25.13 3.02
C GLY A 35 -14.48 -24.32 1.79
N ILE A 36 -13.66 -23.36 1.36
CA ILE A 36 -13.87 -22.59 0.13
C ILE A 36 -13.12 -23.27 -1.03
N SER A 37 -13.75 -23.37 -2.21
CA SER A 37 -13.07 -23.87 -3.42
C SER A 37 -11.92 -22.95 -3.83
N LEU A 38 -10.91 -23.50 -4.50
CA LEU A 38 -9.75 -22.73 -4.96
C LEU A 38 -10.16 -21.52 -5.82
N GLU A 39 -11.17 -21.70 -6.68
CA GLU A 39 -11.74 -20.63 -7.51
C GLU A 39 -12.38 -19.51 -6.67
N GLY A 40 -13.07 -19.86 -5.59
CA GLY A 40 -13.63 -18.90 -4.64
C GLY A 40 -12.56 -18.11 -3.89
N ILE A 41 -11.45 -18.77 -3.51
CA ILE A 41 -10.29 -18.13 -2.89
C ILE A 41 -9.66 -17.12 -3.85
N ILE A 42 -9.44 -17.50 -5.11
CA ILE A 42 -8.85 -16.63 -6.14
C ILE A 42 -9.74 -15.41 -6.38
N LEU A 43 -11.04 -15.61 -6.62
CA LEU A 43 -11.96 -14.51 -6.91
C LEU A 43 -12.07 -13.53 -5.73
N THR A 44 -12.19 -14.05 -4.51
CA THR A 44 -12.28 -13.22 -3.30
C THR A 44 -11.01 -12.41 -3.10
N SER A 45 -9.84 -13.04 -3.26
CA SER A 45 -8.54 -12.38 -3.15
C SER A 45 -8.33 -11.29 -4.21
N LEU A 46 -8.81 -11.51 -5.44
CA LEU A 46 -8.75 -10.51 -6.51
C LEU A 46 -9.64 -9.30 -6.23
N VAL A 47 -10.88 -9.53 -5.78
CA VAL A 47 -11.80 -8.45 -5.42
C VAL A 47 -11.22 -7.63 -4.26
N ASP A 48 -10.65 -8.31 -3.27
CA ASP A 48 -10.07 -7.64 -2.11
C ASP A 48 -8.79 -6.88 -2.48
N MET A 49 -7.96 -7.42 -3.39
CA MET A 49 -6.83 -6.71 -3.96
C MET A 49 -7.25 -5.42 -4.68
N VAL A 50 -8.31 -5.45 -5.50
CA VAL A 50 -8.80 -4.25 -6.19
C VAL A 50 -9.31 -3.21 -5.18
N ARG A 51 -10.09 -3.64 -4.19
CA ARG A 51 -10.56 -2.76 -3.11
C ARG A 51 -9.39 -2.14 -2.35
N PHE A 52 -8.40 -2.96 -1.99
CA PHE A 52 -7.19 -2.53 -1.33
C PHE A 52 -6.46 -1.46 -2.15
N LEU A 53 -6.25 -1.68 -3.45
CA LEU A 53 -5.59 -0.71 -4.33
C LEU A 53 -6.35 0.62 -4.37
N VAL A 54 -7.67 0.59 -4.52
CA VAL A 54 -8.51 1.80 -4.56
C VAL A 54 -8.37 2.58 -3.24
N VAL A 55 -8.56 1.91 -2.11
CA VAL A 55 -8.46 2.55 -0.78
C VAL A 55 -7.05 3.07 -0.54
N MET A 56 -6.02 2.28 -0.85
CA MET A 56 -4.62 2.67 -0.72
C MET A 56 -4.30 3.94 -1.49
N PHE A 57 -4.71 4.06 -2.76
CA PHE A 57 -4.49 5.27 -3.55
C PHE A 57 -5.25 6.49 -2.99
N LEU A 58 -6.49 6.30 -2.55
CA LEU A 58 -7.27 7.37 -1.90
C LEU A 58 -6.60 7.85 -0.61
N VAL A 59 -6.20 6.92 0.27
CA VAL A 59 -5.50 7.25 1.52
C VAL A 59 -4.17 7.93 1.22
N ALA A 60 -3.39 7.44 0.25
CA ALA A 60 -2.14 8.07 -0.16
C ALA A 60 -2.36 9.51 -0.66
N TYR A 61 -3.46 9.78 -1.35
CA TYR A 61 -3.82 11.13 -1.77
C TYR A 61 -4.04 12.04 -0.56
N PHE A 62 -4.83 11.59 0.40
CA PHE A 62 -5.07 12.36 1.63
C PHE A 62 -3.81 12.54 2.48
N VAL A 63 -2.97 11.51 2.61
CA VAL A 63 -1.68 11.59 3.31
C VAL A 63 -0.79 12.64 2.66
N ARG A 64 -0.73 12.68 1.32
CA ARG A 64 0.05 13.69 0.59
C ARG A 64 -0.47 15.10 0.87
N GLU A 65 -1.78 15.30 0.74
CA GLU A 65 -2.39 16.62 0.93
C GLU A 65 -2.28 17.09 2.39
N PHE A 66 -2.51 16.20 3.35
CA PHE A 66 -2.33 16.49 4.78
C PHE A 66 -0.87 16.87 5.08
N TRP A 67 0.09 16.09 4.59
CA TRP A 67 1.51 16.41 4.77
C TRP A 67 1.88 17.76 4.17
N ASN A 68 1.49 18.01 2.92
CA ASN A 68 1.90 19.22 2.20
C ASN A 68 1.21 20.49 2.70
N ARG A 69 -0.03 20.39 3.18
CA ARG A 69 -0.79 21.56 3.65
C ARG A 69 -0.58 21.87 5.11
N LEU A 70 -0.38 20.86 5.95
CA LEU A 70 -0.26 21.04 7.39
C LEU A 70 1.20 20.91 7.87
N ILE A 71 1.82 19.76 7.61
CA ILE A 71 3.12 19.44 8.21
C ILE A 71 4.25 20.24 7.54
N ALA A 72 4.27 20.28 6.21
CA ALA A 72 5.29 20.99 5.44
C ALA A 72 5.27 22.49 5.72
N ASP A 73 4.09 23.05 5.96
CA ASP A 73 3.89 24.47 6.30
C ASP A 73 4.38 24.78 7.73
N ILE A 74 3.95 23.99 8.72
CA ILE A 74 4.32 24.21 10.13
C ILE A 74 5.82 24.01 10.38
N PHE A 75 6.40 22.95 9.81
CA PHE A 75 7.77 22.54 10.12
C PHE A 75 8.81 22.96 9.07
N ALA A 76 8.40 23.73 8.04
CA ALA A 76 9.25 24.13 6.91
C ALA A 76 10.01 22.94 6.28
N ILE A 77 9.35 21.78 6.20
CA ILE A 77 9.94 20.57 5.63
C ILE A 77 9.54 20.37 4.17
N ARG A 78 10.28 19.49 3.50
CA ARG A 78 10.03 19.08 2.11
C ARG A 78 8.60 18.58 1.90
N MET A 79 8.01 19.02 0.79
CA MET A 79 6.77 18.46 0.26
C MET A 79 6.94 17.01 -0.19
N LEU A 80 5.92 16.21 0.09
CA LEU A 80 5.85 14.80 -0.23
C LEU A 80 5.32 14.60 -1.65
N GLU A 81 6.02 13.77 -2.44
CA GLU A 81 5.52 13.32 -3.73
C GLU A 81 4.46 12.23 -3.54
N TYR A 82 3.52 12.09 -4.48
CA TYR A 82 2.47 11.07 -4.39
C TYR A 82 3.04 9.64 -4.31
N ARG A 83 4.18 9.39 -4.97
CA ARG A 83 4.89 8.11 -4.91
C ARG A 83 5.37 7.78 -3.49
N GLU A 84 5.76 8.79 -2.74
CA GLU A 84 6.24 8.65 -1.37
C GLU A 84 5.06 8.44 -0.42
N ALA A 85 3.91 9.08 -0.68
CA ALA A 85 2.68 8.83 0.07
C ALA A 85 2.23 7.38 -0.06
N ILE A 86 2.26 6.82 -1.27
CA ILE A 86 1.95 5.40 -1.51
C ILE A 86 2.88 4.51 -0.68
N ALA A 87 4.19 4.76 -0.73
CA ALA A 87 5.15 3.98 0.04
C ALA A 87 4.87 4.03 1.55
N ILE A 88 4.56 5.21 2.09
CA ILE A 88 4.20 5.38 3.50
C ILE A 88 2.96 4.55 3.82
N VAL A 89 1.89 4.68 3.03
CA VAL A 89 0.64 3.94 3.28
C VAL A 89 0.85 2.43 3.25
N VAL A 90 1.60 1.92 2.27
CA VAL A 90 1.85 0.48 2.16
C VAL A 90 2.74 -0.02 3.30
N VAL A 91 3.81 0.70 3.65
CA VAL A 91 4.67 0.32 4.79
C VAL A 91 3.88 0.33 6.10
N MET A 92 3.07 1.36 6.33
CA MET A 92 2.20 1.43 7.51
C MET A 92 1.19 0.30 7.53
N GLY A 93 0.62 -0.05 6.38
CA GLY A 93 -0.28 -1.20 6.23
C GLY A 93 0.41 -2.52 6.57
N ILE A 94 1.65 -2.73 6.11
CA ILE A 94 2.43 -3.94 6.44
C ILE A 94 2.74 -4.01 7.93
N ILE A 95 3.08 -2.89 8.58
CA ILE A 95 3.40 -2.85 10.01
C ILE A 95 2.17 -3.09 10.89
N ALA A 96 0.99 -2.66 10.42
CA ALA A 96 -0.27 -2.79 11.14
C ALA A 96 -1.03 -4.11 10.87
N ALA A 97 -0.62 -4.87 9.86
CA ALA A 97 -1.22 -6.15 9.46
C ALA A 97 -0.69 -7.32 10.30
#